data_AF-A0A016QN78-F1
#
_entry.id   AF-A0A016QN78-F1
#
_cell.length_a   1.000
_cell.length_b   1.000
_cell.length_c   1.000
_cell.angle_alpha   90.00
_cell.angle_beta   90.00
_cell.angle_gamma   90.00
#
_symmetry.space_group_name_H-M   'P 1'
#
loop_
_entity.id
_entity.type
_entity.pdbx_description
1 polymer ?
#
loop_
_entity_poly.entity_id
_entity_poly.type
_entity_poly.pdbx_seq_one_letter_code
_entity_poly.pdbx_strand_id
1 'polypeptide(L)' 'MDFNSWRPEDTARRFSLMLGGSLGTFAFIALWLGLGWHPLLAVLAGVVAGALLHLLAYPLLLAIYRR' A
#
# COMPACT_ATOMS: atom_id res chain seq x y z
N MET A 1 -2.18 12.47 -19.39
CA MET A 1 -0.87 12.11 -18.79
C MET A 1 -0.33 10.96 -19.62
N ASP A 2 0.83 11.13 -20.26
CA ASP A 2 1.45 10.05 -21.02
C ASP A 2 2.09 9.05 -20.04
N PHE A 3 1.42 7.92 -19.84
CA PHE A 3 1.88 6.86 -18.95
C PHE A 3 3.12 6.13 -19.48
N ASN A 4 3.50 6.31 -20.75
CA ASN A 4 4.73 5.74 -21.33
C ASN A 4 5.99 6.54 -20.98
N SER A 5 5.83 7.75 -20.43
CA SER A 5 6.98 8.60 -20.03
C SER A 5 7.60 8.21 -18.69
N TRP A 6 6.94 7.36 -17.91
CA TRP A 6 7.38 7.05 -16.55
C TRP A 6 8.41 5.94 -16.54
N ARG A 7 9.49 6.15 -15.78
CA ARG A 7 10.47 5.09 -15.55
C ARG A 7 9.79 3.94 -14.78
N PRO A 8 10.18 2.68 -15.02
CA PRO A 8 9.66 1.53 -14.29
C PRO A 8 9.67 1.69 -12.76
N GLU A 9 10.67 2.40 -12.24
CA GLU A 9 10.83 2.72 -10.82
C GLU A 9 9.74 3.66 -10.28
N ASP A 10 9.38 4.70 -11.05
CA ASP A 10 8.34 5.65 -10.69
C ASP A 10 6.98 4.97 -10.69
N THR A 11 6.73 4.14 -11.71
CA THR A 11 5.50 3.34 -11.84
C THR A 11 5.37 2.36 -10.67
N ALA A 12 6.39 1.55 -10.40
CA ALA A 12 6.41 0.60 -9.29
C ALA A 12 6.19 1.28 -7.93
N ARG A 13 6.83 2.44 -7.70
CA ARG A 13 6.68 3.20 -6.46
C ARG A 13 5.27 3.74 -6.30
N ARG A 14 4.67 4.32 -7.34
CA ARG A 14 3.31 4.87 -7.28
C ARG A 14 2.28 3.77 -7.03
N PHE A 15 2.36 2.66 -7.77
CA PHE A 15 1.42 1.55 -7.59
C PHE A 15 1.57 0.86 -6.24
N SER A 16 2.80 0.65 -5.75
CA SER A 16 3.02 0.07 -4.41
C SER A 16 2.48 0.97 -3.29
N LEU A 17 2.65 2.29 -3.39
CA LEU A 17 2.07 3.25 -2.44
C LEU A 17 0.54 3.25 -2.51
N MET A 18 -0.03 3.19 -3.71
CA MET A 18 -1.48 3.14 -3.90
C MET A 18 -2.09 1.86 -3.31
N LEU A 19 -1.43 0.71 -3.50
CA LEU A 19 -1.79 -0.56 -2.89
C LEU A 19 -1.68 -0.51 -1.37
N GLY A 20 -0.53 -0.07 -0.85
CA GLY A 20 -0.28 0.01 0.59
C GLY A 20 -1.26 0.95 1.29
N GLY A 21 -1.53 2.14 0.72
CA GLY A 21 -2.50 3.10 1.26
C GLY A 21 -3.92 2.58 1.26
N SER A 22 -4.37 1.97 0.15
CA SER A 22 -5.71 1.41 0.03
C SER A 22 -5.91 0.26 1.02
N LEU A 23 -5.01 -0.72 1.02
CA LEU A 23 -5.11 -1.90 1.89
C LEU A 23 -4.91 -1.55 3.37
N GLY A 24 -4.03 -0.61 3.70
CA GLY A 24 -3.87 -0.10 5.07
C GLY A 24 -5.13 0.60 5.58
N THR A 25 -5.80 1.37 4.70
CA THR A 25 -7.10 2.00 5.03
C THR A 25 -8.18 0.95 5.26
N PHE A 26 -8.28 -0.06 4.40
CA PHE A 26 -9.22 -1.17 4.61
C PHE A 26 -8.92 -1.95 5.89
N ALA A 27 -7.65 -2.18 6.22
CA ALA A 27 -7.25 -2.81 7.47
C ALA A 27 -7.70 -1.98 8.68
N PHE A 28 -7.49 -0.66 8.66
CA PHE A 28 -8.01 0.23 9.70
C PHE A 28 -9.52 0.10 9.87
N ILE A 29 -10.28 0.22 8.79
CA ILE A 29 -11.75 0.13 8.82
C ILE A 29 -12.20 -1.23 9.33
N ALA A 30 -11.57 -2.32 8.89
CA ALA A 30 -11.90 -3.67 9.31
C ALA A 30 -11.60 -3.89 10.81
N LEU A 31 -10.47 -3.40 11.31
CA LEU A 31 -10.11 -3.52 12.72
C LEU A 31 -11.04 -2.68 13.61
N TRP A 32 -11.31 -1.43 13.21
CA TRP A 32 -12.14 -0.54 14.01
C TRP A 32 -13.62 -0.93 13.96
N LEU A 33 -14.22 -0.98 12.76
CA LEU A 33 -15.66 -1.19 12.60
C LEU A 33 -16.03 -2.67 12.56
N GLY A 34 -15.14 -3.53 12.07
CA GLY A 34 -15.40 -4.97 11.98
C GLY A 34 -15.08 -5.74 13.27
N LEU A 35 -13.92 -5.45 13.89
CA LEU A 35 -13.47 -6.14 15.11
C LEU A 35 -13.62 -5.31 16.39
N GLY A 36 -14.13 -4.07 16.31
CA GLY A 36 -14.36 -3.23 17.48
C GLY A 36 -13.09 -2.77 18.19
N TRP A 37 -11.94 -2.76 17.52
CA TRP A 37 -10.69 -2.30 18.11
C TRP A 37 -10.76 -0.81 18.46
N HIS A 38 -9.97 -0.41 19.46
CA HIS A 38 -9.79 1.00 19.78
C HIS A 38 -9.28 1.78 18.54
N PRO A 39 -9.86 2.94 18.19
CA PRO A 39 -9.56 3.63 16.93
C PRO A 39 -8.07 3.91 16.73
N LEU A 40 -7.36 4.35 17.78
CA LEU A 40 -5.91 4.63 17.69
C LEU A 40 -5.09 3.37 17.39
N LEU A 41 -5.44 2.22 17.98
CA LEU A 41 -4.76 0.95 17.72
C LEU A 41 -5.06 0.44 16.30
N ALA A 42 -6.31 0.59 15.85
CA ALA A 42 -6.70 0.25 14.50
C ALA A 42 -5.97 1.11 13.46
N VAL A 43 -5.80 2.42 13.71
CA VAL A 43 -5.02 3.32 12.84
C VAL A 43 -3.56 2.88 12.79
N LEU A 44 -2.93 2.64 13.95
CA LEU A 44 -1.54 2.19 13.99
C LEU A 44 -1.35 0.87 13.24
N ALA A 45 -2.24 -0.09 13.45
CA ALA A 45 -2.20 -1.37 12.74
C ALA A 45 -2.41 -1.20 11.23
N GLY A 46 -3.33 -0.34 10.80
CA GLY A 46 -3.54 -0.01 9.38
C GLY A 46 -2.33 0.63 8.72
N VAL A 47 -1.67 1.57 9.40
CA VAL A 47 -0.43 2.22 8.92
C VAL A 47 0.70 1.19 8.80
N VAL A 48 0.90 0.35 9.81
CA VAL A 48 1.92 -0.71 9.78
C VAL A 48 1.63 -1.70 8.66
N ALA A 49 0.38 -2.14 8.49
CA ALA A 49 -0.01 -3.03 7.41
C ALA A 49 0.26 -2.42 6.02
N GLY A 50 -0.12 -1.14 5.82
CA GLY A 50 0.15 -0.44 4.57
C GLY A 50 1.64 -0.27 4.26
N ALA A 51 2.45 0.01 5.29
CA ALA A 51 3.90 0.13 5.15
C ALA A 51 4.54 -1.22 4.78
N LEU A 52 4.15 -2.31 5.45
CA LEU A 52 4.63 -3.66 5.12
C LEU A 52 4.24 -4.06 3.70
N LEU A 53 3.01 -3.77 3.28
CA LEU A 53 2.55 -4.03 1.92
C LEU A 53 3.34 -3.23 0.89
N HIS A 54 3.69 -1.98 1.15
CA HIS A 54 4.57 -1.21 0.27
C HIS A 54 5.96 -1.85 0.16
N LEU A 55 6.57 -2.23 1.28
CA LEU A 55 7.90 -2.87 1.32
C LEU A 55 7.94 -4.20 0.54
N LEU A 56 6.84 -4.94 0.52
CA LEU A 56 6.72 -6.20 -0.24
C LEU A 56 6.33 -5.97 -1.71
N ALA A 57 5.39 -5.08 -1.97
CA ALA A 57 4.87 -4.84 -3.32
C ALA A 57 5.84 -4.07 -4.22
N TYR A 58 6.62 -3.14 -3.66
CA TYR A 58 7.57 -2.35 -4.43
C TYR A 58 8.61 -3.21 -5.19
N PRO A 59 9.39 -4.10 -4.54
CA PRO A 59 10.37 -4.91 -5.25
C PRO A 59 9.72 -5.87 -6.26
N LEU A 60 8.51 -6.37 -5.96
CA LEU A 60 7.76 -7.24 -6.86
C LEU A 60 7.34 -6.47 -8.13
N LEU A 61 6.73 -5.30 -7.97
CA LEU A 61 6.31 -4.45 -9.08
C LEU A 61 7.50 -3.96 -9.89
N LEU A 62 8.61 -3.62 -9.23
CA LEU A 62 9.84 -3.22 -9.91
C LEU A 62 10.39 -4.36 -10.78
N ALA A 63 10.35 -5.60 -10.29
CA ALA A 63 10.77 -6.77 -11.06
C ALA A 63 9.84 -7.03 -12.27
N ILE A 64 8.54 -6.74 -12.15
CA ILE A 64 7.57 -6.88 -13.25
C ILE A 64 7.78 -5.79 -14.31
N TYR A 65 7.89 -4.52 -13.90
CA TYR A 65 8.02 -3.39 -14.84
C TYR A 65 9.40 -3.26 -15.49
N ARG A 66 10.43 -3.93 -14.96
CA ARG A 66 11.77 -4.00 -15.58
C ARG A 66 11.89 -5.07 -16.66
N ARG A 67 10.89 -5.96 -16.81
CA ARG A 67 10.80 -6.94 -17.89
C ARG A 67 10.09 -6.33 -19.09
#